data_AF-A0A6G0Z2L6-F1
#
_entry.id   AF-A0A6G0Z2L6-F1
#
_cell.length_a   1.000
_cell.length_b   1.000
_cell.length_c   1.000
_cell.angle_alpha   90.00
_cell.angle_beta   90.00
_cell.angle_gamma   90.00
#
_symmetry.space_group_name_H-M   'P 1'
#
loop_
_entity.id
_entity.type
_entity.pdbx_description
1 polymer ?
#
loop_
_entity_poly.entity_id
_entity_poly.type
_entity_poly.pdbx_seq_one_letter_code
_entity_poly.pdbx_strand_id
1 'polypeptide(L)'
;MPSVFLYFYVESATCATVSCKSGQKCLVEKKTGRPRCVTCNLLCSEAETSGKRKDTSGKVCGSNDKTYHSWCQMFMDACATGVVIETKASGPCRGDIPSAVASINHRRSEMVRCIQRQLELRERFQRTHRWNLNKTDRLSET
;
A
#
# COMPACT_ATOMS: atom_id res chain seq x y z
N MET A 1 2.90 -40.75 -47.83
CA MET A 1 3.68 -39.62 -47.27
C MET A 1 2.92 -39.10 -46.06
N PRO A 2 3.38 -39.42 -44.83
CA PRO A 2 2.60 -39.32 -43.60
C PRO A 2 2.65 -37.93 -42.95
N SER A 3 1.62 -37.66 -42.12
CA SER A 3 1.67 -36.85 -40.89
C SER A 3 1.97 -35.35 -40.96
N VAL A 4 1.13 -34.57 -41.65
CA VAL A 4 1.09 -33.09 -41.47
C VAL A 4 -0.16 -32.63 -40.70
N PHE A 5 -1.18 -33.48 -40.53
CA PHE A 5 -2.43 -33.13 -39.83
C PHE A 5 -2.36 -33.18 -38.29
N LEU A 6 -1.20 -33.51 -37.73
CA LEU A 6 -0.94 -33.46 -36.29
C LEU A 6 -0.26 -32.14 -35.87
N TYR A 7 -0.44 -31.05 -36.61
CA TYR A 7 -0.21 -29.71 -36.07
C TYR A 7 -1.35 -29.33 -35.11
N PHE A 8 -1.29 -29.92 -33.91
CA PHE A 8 -1.48 -29.23 -32.64
C PHE A 8 -2.63 -28.19 -32.61
N TYR A 9 -3.88 -28.60 -32.82
CA TYR A 9 -4.96 -27.95 -32.04
C TYR A 9 -4.90 -28.57 -30.65
N VAL A 10 -3.91 -28.15 -29.85
CA VAL A 10 -4.00 -28.36 -28.41
C VAL A 10 -5.15 -27.48 -28.00
N GLU A 11 -6.31 -28.10 -27.83
CA GLU A 11 -7.47 -27.47 -27.23
C GLU A 11 -6.98 -26.75 -25.99
N SER A 12 -6.98 -25.42 -26.06
CA SER A 12 -6.38 -24.60 -25.01
C SER A 12 -7.19 -24.84 -23.77
N ALA A 13 -6.64 -25.62 -22.83
CA ALA A 13 -7.29 -25.90 -21.57
C ALA A 13 -7.68 -24.58 -20.92
N THR A 14 -8.94 -24.45 -20.51
CA THR A 14 -9.47 -23.27 -19.81
C THR A 14 -10.15 -23.71 -18.52
N CYS A 15 -10.48 -22.78 -17.63
CA CYS A 15 -11.27 -23.12 -16.46
C CYS A 15 -12.69 -23.63 -16.77
N ALA A 16 -13.16 -23.53 -18.03
CA ALA A 16 -14.42 -24.13 -18.45
C ALA A 16 -14.29 -25.64 -18.74
N THR A 17 -13.10 -26.10 -19.12
CA THR A 17 -12.85 -27.51 -19.49
C THR A 17 -12.06 -28.28 -18.43
N VAL A 18 -11.39 -27.57 -17.52
CA VAL A 18 -10.60 -28.17 -16.44
C VAL A 18 -11.44 -28.34 -15.16
N SER A 19 -11.58 -29.59 -14.72
CA SER A 19 -12.14 -29.92 -13.41
C SER A 19 -11.02 -30.05 -12.37
N CYS A 20 -10.94 -29.11 -11.43
CA CYS A 20 -10.00 -29.17 -10.31
C CYS A 20 -10.41 -30.22 -9.26
N LYS A 21 -9.48 -30.62 -8.38
CA LYS A 21 -9.78 -31.56 -7.28
C LYS A 21 -10.74 -30.91 -6.27
N SER A 22 -11.41 -31.74 -5.45
CA SER A 22 -12.32 -31.26 -4.40
C SER A 22 -11.66 -30.21 -3.50
N GLY A 23 -12.34 -29.09 -3.27
CA GLY A 23 -11.83 -27.97 -2.46
C GLY A 23 -10.88 -27.01 -3.19
N GLN A 24 -10.55 -27.26 -4.45
CA GLN A 24 -9.75 -26.36 -5.28
C GLN A 24 -10.64 -25.49 -6.17
N LYS A 25 -10.22 -24.26 -6.43
CA LYS A 25 -10.83 -23.34 -7.39
C LYS A 25 -9.91 -23.18 -8.60
N CYS A 26 -10.50 -23.07 -9.78
CA CYS A 26 -9.76 -22.75 -10.99
C CYS A 26 -9.58 -21.23 -11.12
N LEU A 27 -8.34 -20.79 -11.33
CA LEU A 27 -7.97 -19.41 -11.63
C LEU A 27 -7.37 -19.31 -13.03
N VAL A 28 -7.65 -18.23 -13.74
CA VAL A 28 -7.09 -17.98 -15.07
C VAL A 28 -5.92 -17.01 -14.99
N GLU A 29 -4.80 -17.32 -15.63
CA GLU A 29 -3.68 -16.40 -15.76
C GLU A 29 -3.95 -15.36 -16.85
N LYS A 30 -4.00 -14.06 -16.50
CA LYS A 30 -4.41 -12.99 -17.43
C LYS A 30 -3.56 -12.89 -18.70
N LYS A 31 -2.26 -13.23 -18.63
CA LYS A 31 -1.32 -13.11 -19.76
C LYS A 31 -1.42 -14.28 -20.74
N THR A 32 -1.62 -15.49 -20.24
CA THR A 32 -1.51 -16.73 -21.03
C THR A 32 -2.88 -17.38 -21.27
N GLY A 33 -3.91 -16.98 -20.53
CA GLY A 33 -5.21 -17.64 -20.51
C GLY A 33 -5.19 -19.03 -19.84
N ARG A 34 -4.04 -19.46 -19.29
CA ARG A 34 -3.89 -20.82 -18.76
C ARG A 34 -4.59 -20.98 -17.41
N PRO A 35 -5.31 -22.09 -17.19
CA PRO A 35 -5.96 -22.40 -15.92
C PRO A 35 -4.93 -22.90 -14.88
N ARG A 36 -5.13 -22.51 -13.63
CA ARG A 36 -4.40 -23.00 -12.45
C ARG A 36 -5.42 -23.40 -11.37
N CYS A 37 -5.32 -24.63 -10.89
CA CYS A 37 -6.10 -25.09 -9.74
C CYS A 37 -5.38 -24.73 -8.44
N VAL A 38 -6.03 -23.97 -7.57
CA VAL A 38 -5.47 -23.54 -6.28
C VAL A 38 -6.46 -23.76 -5.13
N THR A 39 -5.95 -23.79 -3.91
CA THR A 39 -6.77 -23.89 -2.70
C THR A 39 -7.01 -22.50 -2.11
N CYS A 40 -8.26 -22.06 -2.06
CA CYS A 40 -8.64 -20.70 -1.61
C CYS A 40 -8.98 -20.60 -0.12
N ASN A 41 -8.73 -21.64 0.68
CA ASN A 41 -9.12 -21.69 2.09
C ASN A 41 -8.04 -21.10 3.02
N LEU A 42 -7.64 -19.85 2.77
CA LEU A 42 -6.64 -19.14 3.57
C LEU A 42 -7.32 -18.17 4.54
N LEU A 43 -7.01 -18.30 5.82
CA LEU A 43 -7.38 -17.33 6.85
C LEU A 43 -6.21 -16.37 7.06
N CYS A 44 -6.37 -15.12 6.67
CA CYS A 44 -5.33 -14.10 6.87
C CYS A 44 -5.37 -13.59 8.32
N SER A 45 -4.37 -13.92 9.13
CA SER A 45 -4.23 -13.36 10.48
C SER A 45 -3.79 -11.90 10.44
N GLU A 46 -4.36 -11.05 11.30
CA GLU A 46 -3.98 -9.64 11.43
C GLU A 46 -2.53 -9.44 11.89
N ALA A 47 -1.92 -10.47 12.51
CA ALA A 47 -0.50 -10.48 12.89
C ALA A 47 0.45 -10.39 11.68
N GLU A 48 0.00 -10.83 10.50
CA GLU A 48 0.72 -10.72 9.22
C GLU A 48 0.53 -9.34 8.56
N THR A 49 -0.44 -8.54 9.04
CA THR A 49 -0.80 -7.21 8.50
C THR A 49 -0.27 -6.06 9.35
N SER A 50 0.13 -6.34 10.59
CA SER A 50 0.63 -5.38 11.56
C SER A 50 2.15 -5.32 11.47
N GLY A 51 2.65 -4.53 10.53
CA GLY A 51 4.06 -4.20 10.37
C GLY A 51 4.75 -3.78 11.66
N LYS A 52 5.32 -4.73 12.41
CA LYS A 52 6.33 -4.50 13.46
C LYS A 52 7.70 -4.13 12.86
N ARG A 53 7.73 -3.70 11.60
CA ARG A 53 8.84 -2.99 10.98
C ARG A 53 8.23 -1.78 10.29
N LYS A 54 8.47 -0.63 10.91
CA LYS A 54 7.70 0.63 10.84
C LYS A 54 7.72 1.32 9.47
N ASP A 55 8.45 0.78 8.49
CA ASP A 55 8.87 1.59 7.34
C ASP A 55 8.43 1.02 5.96
N THR A 56 8.14 -0.28 5.76
CA THR A 56 7.56 -0.82 4.49
C THR A 56 7.00 -2.26 4.54
N SER A 57 6.87 -2.89 5.70
CA SER A 57 6.92 -4.37 5.81
C SER A 57 5.59 -5.13 5.72
N GLY A 58 4.83 -4.96 4.63
CA GLY A 58 3.63 -5.80 4.39
C GLY A 58 2.92 -5.58 3.06
N LYS A 59 3.01 -4.38 2.48
CA LYS A 59 2.29 -4.08 1.24
C LYS A 59 2.92 -4.77 0.03
N VAL A 60 2.09 -5.18 -0.92
CA VAL A 60 2.51 -5.77 -2.20
C VAL A 60 1.75 -5.15 -3.36
N CYS A 61 2.42 -4.98 -4.49
CA CYS A 61 1.80 -4.54 -5.74
C CYS A 61 1.46 -5.78 -6.57
N GLY A 62 0.17 -5.99 -6.85
CA GLY A 62 -0.30 -7.08 -7.69
C GLY A 62 -0.07 -6.86 -9.18
N SER A 63 -0.11 -7.92 -9.97
CA SER A 63 -0.03 -7.89 -11.44
C SER A 63 -1.21 -7.17 -12.09
N ASN A 64 -2.27 -6.89 -11.33
CA ASN A 64 -3.41 -6.06 -11.69
C ASN A 64 -3.24 -4.57 -11.31
N ASP A 65 -2.01 -4.16 -10.95
CA ASP A 65 -1.66 -2.79 -10.58
C ASP A 65 -2.38 -2.26 -9.33
N LYS A 66 -2.90 -3.16 -8.49
CA LYS A 66 -3.51 -2.84 -7.20
C LYS A 66 -2.54 -3.11 -6.05
N THR A 67 -2.48 -2.18 -5.09
CA THR A 67 -1.74 -2.38 -3.84
C THR A 67 -2.59 -3.15 -2.82
N TYR A 68 -2.02 -4.21 -2.26
CA TYR A 68 -2.61 -4.99 -1.17
C TYR A 68 -1.82 -4.78 0.13
N HIS A 69 -2.47 -4.98 1.28
CA HIS A 69 -1.80 -4.81 2.57
C HIS A 69 -0.94 -6.01 2.98
N SER A 70 -1.16 -7.17 2.34
CA SER A 70 -0.35 -8.38 2.46
C SER A 70 -0.53 -9.27 1.23
N TRP A 71 0.38 -10.23 1.06
CA TRP A 71 0.24 -11.27 0.03
C TRP A 71 -1.04 -12.10 0.22
N CYS A 72 -1.42 -12.38 1.47
CA CYS A 72 -2.64 -13.14 1.77
C CYS A 72 -3.90 -12.42 1.25
N GLN A 73 -4.01 -11.10 1.46
CA GLN A 73 -5.12 -10.32 0.90
C GLN A 73 -5.11 -10.32 -0.64
N MET A 74 -3.92 -10.22 -1.25
CA MET A 74 -3.79 -10.32 -2.71
C MET A 74 -4.28 -11.67 -3.24
N PHE A 75 -3.91 -12.76 -2.56
CA PHE A 75 -4.33 -14.11 -2.93
C PHE A 75 -5.83 -14.34 -2.73
N MET A 76 -6.41 -13.80 -1.66
CA MET A 76 -7.87 -13.85 -1.44
C MET A 76 -8.63 -13.11 -2.55
N ASP A 77 -8.12 -11.97 -3.02
CA ASP A 77 -8.71 -11.26 -4.17
C ASP A 77 -8.56 -12.05 -5.48
N ALA A 78 -7.41 -12.70 -5.70
CA ALA A 78 -7.21 -13.62 -6.83
C ALA A 78 -8.26 -14.75 -6.80
N CYS A 79 -8.45 -15.35 -5.63
CA CYS A 79 -9.45 -16.38 -5.39
C CYS A 79 -10.88 -15.88 -5.60
N ALA A 80 -11.22 -14.68 -5.14
CA ALA A 80 -12.55 -14.09 -5.31
C ALA A 80 -12.83 -13.83 -6.80
N THR A 81 -11.88 -13.21 -7.50
CA THR A 81 -12.00 -12.80 -8.91
C THR A 81 -11.89 -13.95 -9.91
N GLY A 82 -11.31 -15.08 -9.52
CA GLY A 82 -11.08 -16.19 -10.46
C GLY A 82 -9.87 -15.96 -11.38
N VAL A 83 -9.02 -14.98 -11.08
CA VAL A 83 -7.87 -14.60 -11.90
C VAL A 83 -6.61 -14.67 -11.06
N VAL A 84 -5.53 -15.24 -11.63
CA VAL A 84 -4.23 -15.28 -10.96
C VAL A 84 -3.67 -13.87 -10.87
N ILE A 85 -3.43 -13.42 -9.64
CA ILE A 85 -2.73 -12.16 -9.34
C ILE A 85 -1.34 -12.53 -8.82
N GLU A 86 -0.31 -12.09 -9.52
CA GLU A 86 1.09 -12.34 -9.16
C GLU A 86 1.68 -11.10 -8.49
N THR A 87 2.67 -11.29 -7.62
CA THR A 87 3.40 -10.15 -7.03
C THR A 87 4.24 -9.49 -8.11
N LYS A 88 3.90 -8.26 -8.49
CA LYS A 88 4.68 -7.43 -9.42
C LYS A 88 5.86 -6.75 -8.73
N ALA A 89 5.66 -6.30 -7.49
CA ALA A 89 6.70 -5.67 -6.68
C ALA A 89 6.41 -5.79 -5.18
N SER A 90 7.48 -5.79 -4.38
CA SER A 90 7.38 -5.57 -2.93
C SER A 90 7.09 -4.10 -2.64
N GLY A 91 6.15 -3.82 -1.74
CA GLY A 91 5.67 -2.47 -1.47
C GLY A 91 4.46 -2.05 -2.31
N PRO A 92 3.98 -0.80 -2.17
CA PRO A 92 2.87 -0.29 -2.95
C PRO A 92 3.20 -0.13 -4.44
N CYS A 93 2.17 -0.16 -5.28
CA CYS A 93 2.30 0.18 -6.69
C CYS A 93 2.74 1.64 -6.87
N ARG A 94 3.43 1.94 -7.98
CA ARG A 94 4.00 3.28 -8.24
C ARG A 94 2.97 4.41 -8.21
N GLY A 95 1.73 4.14 -8.64
CA GLY A 95 0.62 5.09 -8.62
C GLY A 95 0.01 5.36 -7.24
N ASP A 96 0.29 4.52 -6.23
CA ASP A 96 -0.28 4.59 -4.88
C ASP A 96 0.67 5.26 -3.87
N ILE A 97 1.90 5.55 -4.29
CA ILE A 97 2.89 6.37 -3.57
C ILE A 97 2.33 7.75 -3.14
N PRO A 98 1.44 8.44 -3.89
CA PRO A 98 0.90 9.74 -3.47
C PRO A 98 0.23 9.71 -2.10
N SER A 99 -0.39 8.60 -1.68
CA SER A 99 -1.07 8.51 -0.39
C SER A 99 -0.08 8.41 0.80
N ALA A 100 1.05 7.74 0.59
CA ALA A 100 2.15 7.72 1.56
C ALA A 100 2.85 9.09 1.65
N VAL A 101 3.09 9.74 0.50
CA VAL A 101 3.68 11.08 0.43
C VAL A 101 2.74 12.13 1.03
N ALA A 102 1.43 12.02 0.80
CA ALA A 102 0.41 12.88 1.43
C ALA A 102 0.44 12.76 2.95
N SER A 103 0.59 11.54 3.49
CA SER A 103 0.70 11.30 4.94
C SER A 103 1.98 11.92 5.53
N ILE A 104 3.10 11.85 4.81
CA ILE A 104 4.37 12.49 5.20
C ILE A 104 4.25 14.02 5.16
N ASN A 105 3.68 14.56 4.08
CA ASN A 105 3.46 15.99 3.92
C ASN A 105 2.49 16.54 4.97
N HIS A 106 1.47 15.77 5.35
CA HIS A 106 0.55 16.15 6.43
C HIS A 106 1.29 16.29 7.77
N ARG A 107 2.04 15.27 8.20
CA ARG A 107 2.86 15.35 9.42
C ARG A 107 3.88 16.48 9.38
N ARG A 108 4.52 16.69 8.23
CA ARG A 108 5.45 17.81 8.02
C ARG A 108 4.73 19.16 8.16
N SER A 109 3.51 19.28 7.63
CA SER A 109 2.70 20.51 7.74
C SER A 109 2.28 20.81 9.18
N GLU A 110 1.92 19.79 9.96
CA GLU A 110 1.59 19.94 11.37
C GLU A 110 2.81 20.37 12.19
N MET A 111 3.98 19.77 11.92
CA MET A 111 5.24 20.16 12.54
C MET A 111 5.59 21.62 12.24
N VAL A 112 5.48 22.05 10.99
CA VAL A 112 5.74 23.44 10.59
C VAL A 112 4.79 24.41 11.30
N ARG A 113 3.49 24.10 11.38
CA ARG A 113 2.53 24.92 12.15
C ARG A 113 2.88 25.02 13.62
N CYS A 114 3.34 23.94 14.23
CA CYS A 114 3.79 23.94 15.63
C CYS A 114 5.01 24.85 15.82
N ILE A 115 6.02 24.71 14.95
CA ILE A 115 7.23 25.54 14.99
C ILE A 115 6.88 27.02 14.82
N GLN A 116 6.02 27.35 13.86
CA GLN A 116 5.53 28.73 13.65
C GLN A 116 4.91 29.30 14.93
N ARG A 117 4.02 28.54 15.58
CA ARG A 117 3.37 28.96 16.83
C ARG A 117 4.35 29.14 17.98
N GLN A 118 5.37 28.30 18.08
CA GLN A 118 6.42 28.45 19.09
C GLN A 118 7.26 29.72 18.87
N LEU A 119 7.59 30.04 17.62
CA LEU A 119 8.29 31.28 17.27
C LEU A 119 7.44 32.51 17.62
N GLU A 120 6.15 32.51 17.29
CA GLU A 120 5.22 33.59 17.63
C GLU A 120 5.12 33.82 19.15
N LEU A 121 5.06 32.74 19.94
CA LEU A 121 5.06 32.82 21.41
C LEU A 121 6.38 33.40 21.94
N ARG A 122 7.52 32.99 21.36
CA ARG A 122 8.83 33.51 21.73
C ARG A 122 8.94 35.02 21.44
N GLU A 123 8.49 35.47 20.27
CA GLU A 123 8.46 36.89 19.93
C GLU A 123 7.53 37.68 20.84
N ARG A 124 6.36 37.11 21.20
CA ARG A 124 5.44 37.73 22.13
C ARG A 124 6.07 37.92 23.51
N PHE A 125 6.78 36.91 24.00
CA PHE A 125 7.51 36.99 25.26
C PHE A 125 8.59 38.08 25.23
N GLN A 126 9.40 38.13 24.17
CA GLN A 126 10.42 39.18 24.00
C GLN A 126 9.83 40.59 23.95
N ARG A 127 8.70 40.77 23.26
CA ARG A 127 7.97 42.05 23.21
C ARG A 127 7.49 42.48 24.60
N THR A 128 6.90 41.57 25.37
CA THR A 128 6.46 41.85 26.74
C THR A 128 7.64 42.19 27.66
N HIS A 129 8.74 41.45 27.58
CA HIS A 129 9.95 41.72 28.37
C HIS A 129 10.53 43.11 28.05
N ARG A 130 10.64 43.45 26.76
CA ARG A 130 11.09 44.78 26.32
C ARG A 130 10.16 45.89 26.83
N TRP A 131 8.85 45.69 26.77
CA TRP A 131 7.88 46.66 27.28
C TRP A 131 8.03 46.90 28.78
N ASN A 132 8.27 45.83 29.56
CA ASN A 132 8.50 45.93 31.00
C ASN A 132 9.79 46.68 31.34
N LEU A 133 10.90 46.44 30.62
CA LEU A 133 12.15 47.19 30.81
C LEU A 133 11.97 48.69 30.58
N ASN A 134 11.34 49.07 29.46
CA ASN A 134 11.04 50.47 29.15
C ASN A 134 10.03 51.11 30.14
N LYS A 135 9.32 50.30 30.93
CA LYS A 135 8.42 50.77 31.98
C LYS A 135 9.19 51.03 33.28
N THR A 136 10.16 50.17 33.63
CA THR A 136 11.03 50.38 34.79
C THR A 136 11.95 51.59 34.60
N ASP A 137 12.52 51.79 33.42
CA ASP A 137 13.42 52.94 33.15
C ASP A 137 12.68 54.28 33.33
N ARG A 138 11.43 54.35 32.88
CA ARG A 138 10.58 55.54 33.06
C ARG A 138 10.15 55.80 34.50
N LEU A 139 10.15 54.78 35.36
CA LEU A 139 9.82 54.91 36.77
C LEU A 139 11.05 55.29 37.62
N SER A 140 12.27 55.12 37.10
CA SER A 140 13.51 55.53 37.75
C SER A 140 13.94 56.97 37.44
N GLU A 141 13.28 57.64 36.49
CA GLU A 141 13.54 59.04 36.09
C GLU A 141 12.63 60.06 36.82
N THR A 142 11.86 59.61 37.83
CA THR A 142 10.98 60.44 38.68
C THR A 142 11.35 60.31 40.15
#